data_AF-A0A6J4TJ38-F1
#
_entry.id   AF-A0A6J4TJ38-F1
#
_cell.length_a   1.000
_cell.length_b   1.000
_cell.length_c   1.000
_cell.angle_alpha   90.00
_cell.angle_beta   90.00
_cell.angle_gamma   90.00
#
_symmetry.space_group_name_H-M   'P 1'
#
loop_
_entity.id
_entity.type
_entity.pdbx_description
1 polymer ?
#
loop_
_entity_poly.entity_id
_entity_poly.type
_entity_poly.pdbx_seq_one_letter_code
_entity_poly.pdbx_strand_id
1 'polypeptide(L)'
;MSAPPEGDERREPRATAQPVVPSTPRLRAPLEEAPKAPWHPFPLVELSVLIGMVLVVVGVLSEGDRRPILLFSGIGLISIASLELAIREHFAGYRSHSSLLAGIAAVGAAAALYPTSIPGEILTVVGLVCGGVAFYLLRRQFAARARGLTFRA
;
A
#
# COMPACT_ATOMS: atom_id res chain seq x y z
N MET A 1 -57.08 40.77 39.41
CA MET A 1 -57.27 39.32 39.60
C MET A 1 -56.73 38.65 38.35
N SER A 2 -55.74 37.79 38.52
CA SER A 2 -54.77 37.34 37.52
C SER A 2 -55.37 36.39 36.48
N ALA A 3 -54.83 36.42 35.26
CA ALA A 3 -55.12 35.50 34.17
C ALA A 3 -54.72 34.04 34.53
N PRO A 4 -55.45 33.01 34.06
CA PRO A 4 -54.97 31.63 34.11
C PRO A 4 -53.98 31.34 32.97
N PRO A 5 -52.93 30.54 33.23
CA PRO A 5 -51.81 30.33 32.31
C PRO A 5 -52.16 29.41 31.12
N GLU A 6 -51.63 29.78 29.95
CA GLU A 6 -51.48 28.93 28.76
C GLU A 6 -50.63 27.70 29.11
N GLY A 7 -51.17 26.52 28.87
CA GLY A 7 -50.45 25.27 29.11
C GLY A 7 -51.07 24.15 28.29
N ASP A 8 -51.03 24.27 26.96
CA ASP A 8 -51.37 23.15 26.07
C ASP A 8 -50.21 22.88 25.10
N GLU A 9 -49.40 21.92 25.53
CA GLU A 9 -48.76 20.88 24.71
C GLU A 9 -48.24 21.26 23.33
N ARG A 10 -47.20 22.08 23.28
CA ARG A 10 -46.15 21.87 22.26
C ARG A 10 -45.40 20.59 22.59
N ARG A 11 -45.98 19.44 22.23
CA ARG A 11 -45.22 18.21 21.98
C ARG A 11 -44.25 18.50 20.86
N GLU A 12 -43.05 18.89 21.21
CA GLU A 12 -41.91 18.83 20.30
C GLU A 12 -41.87 17.41 19.72
N PRO A 13 -41.78 17.25 18.39
CA PRO A 13 -41.52 15.94 17.83
C PRO A 13 -40.15 15.53 18.37
N ARG A 14 -40.18 14.62 19.36
CA ARG A 14 -39.01 13.98 19.96
C ARG A 14 -38.14 13.56 18.80
N ALA A 15 -37.07 14.32 18.55
CA ALA A 15 -36.14 14.07 17.48
C ALA A 15 -35.79 12.60 17.61
N THR A 16 -36.25 11.81 16.64
CA THR A 16 -35.97 10.39 16.54
C THR A 16 -34.45 10.33 16.49
N ALA A 17 -33.83 10.04 17.63
CA ALA A 17 -32.42 9.79 17.70
C ALA A 17 -32.22 8.64 16.72
N GLN A 18 -31.70 8.93 15.53
CA GLN A 18 -31.37 7.90 14.57
C GLN A 18 -30.52 6.90 15.35
N PRO A 19 -30.86 5.61 15.32
CA PRO A 19 -30.00 4.60 15.92
C PRO A 19 -28.61 4.81 15.32
N VAL A 20 -27.65 5.22 16.15
CA VAL A 20 -26.24 5.23 15.76
C VAL A 20 -25.91 3.76 15.56
N VAL A 21 -26.04 3.30 14.31
CA VAL A 21 -25.73 1.93 13.93
C VAL A 21 -24.25 1.78 14.29
N PRO A 22 -23.88 0.86 15.22
CA PRO A 22 -22.49 0.63 15.52
C PRO A 22 -21.82 0.27 14.20
N SER A 23 -20.92 1.12 13.73
CA SER A 23 -20.14 0.86 12.54
C SER A 23 -19.28 -0.37 12.84
N THR A 24 -19.75 -1.55 12.43
CA THR A 24 -18.97 -2.77 12.49
C THR A 24 -17.60 -2.47 11.86
N PRO A 25 -16.48 -2.76 12.56
CA PRO A 25 -15.16 -2.54 12.02
C PRO A 25 -15.08 -3.20 10.66
N ARG A 26 -15.01 -2.40 9.59
CA ARG A 26 -14.91 -2.93 8.24
C ARG A 26 -13.54 -3.61 8.15
N LEU A 27 -13.56 -4.93 7.93
CA LEU A 27 -12.34 -5.74 7.85
C LEU A 27 -11.41 -5.31 6.69
N ARG A 28 -11.93 -4.55 5.72
CA ARG A 28 -11.20 -4.02 4.56
C ARG A 28 -11.65 -2.59 4.27
N ALA A 29 -10.69 -1.72 3.99
CA ALA A 29 -10.97 -0.39 3.47
C ALA A 29 -11.62 -0.48 2.07
N PRO A 30 -12.66 0.32 1.79
CA PRO A 30 -13.26 0.44 0.45
C PRO A 30 -12.24 0.85 -0.63
N LEU A 31 -12.41 0.35 -1.86
CA LEU A 31 -11.52 0.69 -2.98
C LEU A 31 -11.54 2.18 -3.32
N GLU A 32 -12.65 2.86 -3.04
CA GLU A 32 -12.85 4.28 -3.25
C GLU A 32 -11.96 5.13 -2.31
N GLU A 33 -11.54 4.56 -1.17
CA GLU A 33 -10.61 5.16 -0.22
C GLU A 33 -9.14 4.88 -0.58
N ALA A 34 -8.88 4.09 -1.62
CA ALA A 34 -7.52 3.83 -2.07
C ALA A 34 -6.85 5.13 -2.56
N PRO A 35 -5.58 5.36 -2.21
CA PRO A 35 -4.87 6.57 -2.60
C PRO A 35 -4.79 6.67 -4.14
N LYS A 36 -5.24 7.78 -4.72
CA LYS A 36 -5.21 8.02 -6.16
C LYS A 36 -3.78 8.28 -6.66
N ALA A 37 -3.43 7.75 -7.84
CA ALA A 37 -2.09 7.88 -8.41
C ALA A 37 -1.78 9.34 -8.80
N PRO A 38 -0.50 9.76 -8.78
CA PRO A 38 -0.10 11.12 -9.19
C PRO A 38 -0.48 11.45 -10.65
N TRP A 39 -0.54 10.44 -11.51
CA TRP A 39 -0.92 10.55 -12.91
C TRP A 39 -2.41 10.31 -13.18
N HIS A 40 -3.25 10.18 -12.15
CA HIS A 40 -4.69 10.04 -12.35
C HIS A 40 -5.24 11.24 -13.17
N PRO A 41 -6.07 11.00 -14.20
CA PRO A 41 -6.81 9.76 -14.52
C PRO A 41 -6.12 8.80 -15.49
N PHE A 42 -4.87 9.05 -15.90
CA PHE A 42 -4.17 8.23 -16.88
C PHE A 42 -3.75 6.87 -16.28
N PRO A 43 -4.09 5.71 -16.88
CA PRO A 43 -3.85 4.39 -16.28
C PRO A 43 -2.41 3.88 -16.50
N LEU A 44 -1.40 4.64 -16.04
CA LEU A 44 0.02 4.32 -16.28
C LEU A 44 0.44 2.98 -15.65
N VAL A 45 -0.07 2.66 -14.47
CA VAL A 45 0.26 1.41 -13.74
C VAL A 45 -0.28 0.21 -14.51
N GLU A 46 -1.55 0.28 -14.90
CA GLU A 46 -2.26 -0.77 -15.61
C GLU A 46 -1.62 -1.04 -16.96
N LEU A 47 -1.23 0.02 -17.68
CA LEU A 47 -0.50 -0.08 -18.94
C LEU A 47 0.89 -0.70 -18.73
N SER A 48 1.61 -0.30 -17.68
CA SER A 48 2.93 -0.86 -17.38
C SER A 48 2.85 -2.35 -17.04
N VAL A 49 1.86 -2.78 -16.26
CA VAL A 49 1.61 -4.19 -15.96
C VAL A 49 1.21 -4.95 -17.21
N LEU A 50 0.31 -4.40 -18.04
CA LEU A 50 -0.13 -5.04 -19.27
C LEU A 50 1.04 -5.24 -20.24
N ILE A 51 1.82 -4.20 -20.51
CA ILE A 51 3.00 -4.27 -21.39
C ILE A 51 4.01 -5.25 -20.80
N GLY A 52 4.29 -5.17 -19.51
CA GLY A 52 5.23 -6.08 -18.85
C GLY A 52 4.78 -7.54 -18.95
N MET A 53 3.49 -7.82 -18.77
CA MET A 53 2.92 -9.17 -18.90
C MET A 53 3.06 -9.69 -20.33
N VAL A 54 2.78 -8.85 -21.33
CA VAL A 54 2.99 -9.19 -22.75
C VAL A 54 4.46 -9.50 -23.02
N LEU A 55 5.40 -8.68 -22.53
CA LEU A 55 6.83 -8.91 -22.72
C LEU A 55 7.29 -10.23 -22.08
N VAL A 56 6.78 -10.57 -20.90
CA VAL A 56 7.08 -11.86 -20.25
C VAL A 56 6.54 -13.02 -21.07
N VAL A 57 5.27 -12.97 -21.50
CA VAL A 57 4.67 -14.03 -22.34
C VAL A 57 5.45 -14.20 -23.64
N VAL A 58 5.71 -13.10 -24.35
CA VAL A 58 6.51 -13.14 -25.60
C VAL A 58 7.92 -13.64 -25.32
N GLY A 59 8.56 -13.21 -24.22
CA GLY A 59 9.89 -13.66 -23.84
C GLY A 59 9.97 -15.16 -23.53
N VAL A 60 8.95 -15.73 -22.86
CA VAL A 60 8.86 -17.18 -22.59
C VAL A 60 8.70 -17.97 -23.89
N LEU A 61 7.91 -17.46 -24.83
CA LEU A 61 7.64 -18.09 -26.12
C LEU A 61 8.74 -17.83 -27.16
N SER A 62 9.64 -16.89 -26.91
CA SER A 62 10.73 -16.53 -27.82
C SER A 62 11.95 -17.41 -27.63
N GLU A 63 12.67 -17.63 -28.72
CA GLU A 63 13.98 -18.29 -28.74
C GLU A 63 15.08 -17.29 -29.15
N GLY A 64 16.33 -17.63 -28.83
CA GLY A 64 17.50 -16.81 -29.18
C GLY A 64 17.75 -15.60 -28.26
N ASP A 65 18.61 -14.70 -28.72
CA ASP A 65 19.26 -13.67 -27.89
C ASP A 65 18.32 -12.60 -27.33
N ARG A 66 17.10 -12.47 -27.90
CA ARG A 66 16.10 -11.49 -27.45
C ARG A 66 15.32 -11.95 -26.21
N ARG A 67 15.30 -13.24 -25.92
CA ARG A 67 14.60 -13.81 -24.76
C ARG A 67 14.95 -13.14 -23.43
N PRO A 68 16.23 -13.01 -23.02
CA PRO A 68 16.57 -12.42 -21.73
C PRO A 68 16.11 -10.97 -21.62
N ILE A 69 16.30 -10.15 -22.67
CA ILE A 69 15.90 -8.74 -22.61
C ILE A 69 14.38 -8.56 -22.50
N LEU A 70 13.58 -9.39 -23.17
CA LEU A 70 12.12 -9.40 -23.03
C LEU A 70 11.68 -9.78 -21.62
N LEU A 71 12.28 -10.84 -21.05
CA LEU A 71 11.96 -11.30 -19.70
C LEU A 71 12.34 -10.27 -18.64
N PHE A 72 13.57 -9.74 -18.67
CA PHE A 72 14.03 -8.78 -17.68
C PHE A 72 13.29 -7.43 -17.78
N SER A 73 13.00 -6.96 -18.99
CA SER A 73 12.21 -5.73 -19.18
C SER A 73 10.78 -5.91 -18.70
N GLY A 74 10.13 -7.03 -19.02
CA GLY A 74 8.76 -7.32 -18.58
C GLY A 74 8.64 -7.45 -17.07
N ILE A 75 9.52 -8.25 -16.44
CA ILE A 75 9.60 -8.39 -14.98
C ILE A 75 9.91 -7.04 -14.33
N GLY A 76 10.83 -6.27 -14.90
CA GLY A 76 11.18 -4.93 -14.43
C GLY A 76 9.99 -3.97 -14.41
N LEU A 77 9.23 -3.91 -15.51
CA LEU A 77 8.04 -3.06 -15.60
C LEU A 77 6.97 -3.43 -14.58
N ILE A 78 6.64 -4.72 -14.46
CA ILE A 78 5.65 -5.20 -13.47
C ILE A 78 6.12 -4.88 -12.05
N SER A 79 7.41 -5.08 -11.77
CA SER A 79 8.00 -4.82 -10.46
C SER A 79 7.92 -3.34 -10.09
N ILE A 80 8.24 -2.44 -11.02
CA ILE A 80 8.15 -0.98 -10.81
C ILE A 80 6.70 -0.55 -10.58
N ALA A 81 5.77 -1.02 -11.41
CA ALA A 81 4.35 -0.72 -11.27
C ALA A 81 3.79 -1.20 -9.92
N SER A 82 4.16 -2.41 -9.50
CA SER A 82 3.75 -2.98 -8.22
C SER A 82 4.38 -2.26 -7.03
N LEU A 83 5.65 -1.84 -7.16
CA LEU A 83 6.37 -1.10 -6.13
C LEU A 83 5.77 0.28 -5.89
N GLU A 84 5.43 1.01 -6.95
CA GLU A 84 4.78 2.31 -6.82
C GLU A 84 3.46 2.21 -6.04
N LEU A 85 2.63 1.23 -6.38
CA LEU A 85 1.36 0.99 -5.70
C LEU A 85 1.59 0.63 -4.23
N ALA A 86 2.51 -0.30 -3.96
CA ALA A 86 2.85 -0.73 -2.60
C ALA A 86 3.35 0.43 -1.73
N ILE A 87 4.20 1.30 -2.29
CA ILE A 87 4.68 2.54 -1.66
C ILE A 87 3.47 3.42 -1.32
N ARG A 88 2.64 3.77 -2.31
CA ARG A 88 1.49 4.66 -2.10
C ARG A 88 0.52 4.14 -1.06
N GLU A 89 0.12 2.88 -1.15
CA GLU A 89 -0.80 2.28 -0.19
C GLU A 89 -0.19 2.22 1.22
N HIS A 90 1.11 1.97 1.33
CA HIS A 90 1.81 1.92 2.60
C HIS A 90 1.92 3.30 3.25
N PHE A 91 2.39 4.30 2.49
CA PHE A 91 2.58 5.65 3.00
C PHE A 91 1.25 6.38 3.26
N ALA A 92 0.16 5.99 2.57
CA ALA A 92 -1.20 6.44 2.85
C ALA A 92 -1.83 5.77 4.07
N GLY A 93 -1.23 4.70 4.62
CA GLY A 93 -1.79 3.95 5.74
C GLY A 93 -2.96 3.02 5.35
N TYR A 94 -3.19 2.79 4.06
CA TYR A 94 -4.27 1.96 3.53
C TYR A 94 -3.98 0.46 3.75
N ARG A 95 -2.75 0.01 3.47
CA ARG A 95 -2.34 -1.41 3.66
C ARG A 95 -0.86 -1.53 4.03
N SER A 96 -0.55 -2.46 4.95
CA SER A 96 0.82 -2.66 5.44
C SER A 96 1.65 -3.52 4.45
N HIS A 97 2.49 -2.87 3.65
CA HIS A 97 3.50 -3.52 2.80
C HIS A 97 4.93 -3.50 3.38
N SER A 98 5.10 -3.35 4.71
CA SER A 98 6.41 -3.20 5.35
C SER A 98 7.39 -4.35 5.03
N SER A 99 6.94 -5.60 5.03
CA SER A 99 7.79 -6.76 4.73
C SER A 99 8.23 -6.78 3.26
N LEU A 100 7.31 -6.52 2.33
CA LEU A 100 7.59 -6.44 0.90
C LEU A 100 8.62 -5.34 0.60
N LEU A 101 8.37 -4.11 1.08
CA LEU A 101 9.25 -2.97 0.88
C LEU A 101 10.62 -3.16 1.54
N ALA A 102 10.66 -3.79 2.72
CA ALA A 102 11.92 -4.16 3.37
C ALA A 102 12.71 -5.20 2.58
N GLY A 103 12.04 -6.21 2.02
CA GLY A 103 12.67 -7.19 1.12
C GLY A 103 13.26 -6.52 -0.13
N ILE A 104 12.54 -5.57 -0.71
CA ILE A 104 13.03 -4.78 -1.85
C ILE A 104 14.26 -3.94 -1.46
N ALA A 105 14.25 -3.33 -0.28
CA ALA A 105 15.42 -2.60 0.24
C ALA A 105 16.63 -3.52 0.48
N ALA A 106 16.41 -4.72 1.02
CA ALA A 106 17.46 -5.72 1.23
C ALA A 106 18.09 -6.18 -0.09
N VAL A 107 17.26 -6.57 -1.06
CA VAL A 107 17.70 -7.00 -2.39
C VAL A 107 18.39 -5.85 -3.13
N GLY A 108 17.84 -4.64 -3.05
CA GLY A 108 18.42 -3.44 -3.66
C GLY A 108 19.82 -3.12 -3.10
N ALA A 109 20.00 -3.21 -1.78
CA ALA A 109 21.29 -3.00 -1.14
C ALA A 109 22.32 -4.06 -1.56
N ALA A 110 21.93 -5.34 -1.56
CA ALA A 110 22.79 -6.43 -2.01
C ALA A 110 23.15 -6.29 -3.49
N ALA A 111 22.20 -5.96 -4.36
CA ALA A 111 22.42 -5.74 -5.79
C ALA A 111 23.36 -4.57 -6.06
N ALA A 112 23.24 -3.47 -5.29
CA ALA A 112 24.13 -2.31 -5.41
C ALA A 112 25.59 -2.63 -5.03
N LEU A 113 25.80 -3.55 -4.08
CA LEU A 113 27.13 -3.96 -3.63
C LEU A 113 27.71 -5.15 -4.40
N TYR A 114 26.89 -5.89 -5.14
CA TYR A 114 27.35 -7.00 -5.97
C TYR A 114 28.61 -6.73 -6.83
N PRO A 115 28.78 -5.57 -7.50
CA PRO A 115 29.98 -5.35 -8.32
C PRO A 115 31.27 -5.09 -7.53
N THR A 116 31.20 -4.93 -6.20
CA THR A 116 32.34 -4.49 -5.37
C THR A 116 33.27 -5.61 -4.91
N SER A 117 33.09 -6.85 -5.42
CA SER A 117 33.88 -8.04 -5.04
C SER A 117 33.85 -8.38 -3.54
N ILE A 118 32.85 -7.88 -2.81
CA ILE A 118 32.63 -8.22 -1.40
C ILE A 118 32.20 -9.69 -1.28
N PRO A 119 32.68 -10.44 -0.28
CA PRO A 119 32.23 -11.80 0.01
C PRO A 119 30.71 -11.92 0.15
N GLY A 120 30.14 -13.04 -0.31
CA GLY A 120 28.69 -13.27 -0.29
C GLY A 120 28.08 -13.24 1.11
N GLU A 121 28.84 -13.65 2.12
CA GLU A 121 28.45 -13.58 3.53
C GLU A 121 28.23 -12.13 3.97
N ILE A 122 29.12 -11.23 3.58
CA ILE A 122 29.01 -9.80 3.91
C ILE A 122 27.83 -9.18 3.16
N LEU A 123 27.62 -9.51 1.88
CA LEU A 123 26.43 -9.08 1.13
C LEU A 123 25.14 -9.51 1.83
N THR A 124 25.11 -10.75 2.33
CA THR A 124 23.95 -11.32 3.04
C THR A 124 23.70 -10.56 4.34
N VAL A 125 24.74 -10.30 5.13
CA VAL A 125 24.66 -9.51 6.37
C VAL A 125 24.18 -8.10 6.07
N VAL A 126 24.74 -7.42 5.05
CA VAL A 126 24.31 -6.07 4.68
C VAL A 126 22.85 -6.06 4.25
N GLY A 127 22.42 -6.99 3.40
CA GLY A 127 21.03 -7.12 2.97
C GLY A 127 20.08 -7.33 4.16
N LEU A 128 20.45 -8.20 5.11
CA LEU A 128 19.65 -8.48 6.30
C LEU A 128 19.56 -7.26 7.24
N VAL A 129 20.67 -6.53 7.42
CA VAL A 129 20.69 -5.28 8.20
C VAL A 129 19.85 -4.21 7.52
N CYS A 130 20.05 -3.94 6.23
CA CYS A 130 19.29 -2.96 5.47
C CYS A 130 17.80 -3.29 5.47
N GLY A 131 17.44 -4.56 5.22
CA GLY A 131 16.06 -5.04 5.28
C GLY A 131 15.46 -4.90 6.66
N GLY A 132 16.17 -5.31 7.71
CA GLY A 132 15.71 -5.20 9.10
C GLY A 132 15.46 -3.76 9.52
N VAL A 133 16.39 -2.86 9.21
CA VAL A 133 16.26 -1.41 9.47
C VAL A 133 15.09 -0.83 8.68
N ALA A 134 14.99 -1.12 7.38
CA ALA A 134 13.88 -0.66 6.55
C ALA A 134 12.53 -1.16 7.10
N PHE A 135 12.42 -2.44 7.44
CA PHE A 135 11.22 -3.02 8.04
C PHE A 135 10.81 -2.29 9.31
N TYR A 136 11.75 -2.08 10.22
CA TYR A 136 11.49 -1.39 11.49
C TYR A 136 10.97 0.03 11.25
N LEU A 137 11.63 0.81 10.39
CA LEU A 137 11.25 2.18 10.08
C LEU A 137 9.87 2.26 9.39
N LEU A 138 9.65 1.43 8.38
CA LEU A 138 8.38 1.34 7.65
C LEU A 138 7.24 0.92 8.56
N ARG A 139 7.47 -0.06 9.45
CA ARG A 139 6.46 -0.51 10.41
C ARG A 139 6.10 0.58 11.40
N ARG A 140 7.10 1.31 11.93
CA ARG A 140 6.90 2.44 12.85
C ARG A 140 6.13 3.57 12.16
N GLN A 141 6.48 3.88 10.91
CA GLN A 141 5.79 4.90 10.13
C GLN A 141 4.33 4.51 9.84
N PHE A 142 4.10 3.26 9.44
CA PHE A 142 2.75 2.76 9.21
C PHE A 142 1.91 2.84 10.48
N ALA A 143 2.45 2.43 11.63
CA ALA A 143 1.76 2.57 12.91
C ALA A 143 1.40 4.02 13.24
N ALA A 144 2.29 4.98 12.95
CA ALA A 144 2.05 6.41 13.13
C ALA A 144 1.03 7.00 12.13
N ARG A 145 0.86 6.40 10.95
CA ARG A 145 -0.07 6.82 9.89
C ARG A 145 -1.44 6.16 10.04
N ALA A 146 -1.49 4.91 10.50
CA ALA A 146 -2.71 4.14 10.76
C ALA A 146 -3.48 4.58 12.05
N ARG A 147 -3.02 5.67 12.70
CA ARG A 147 -3.56 6.39 13.87
C ARG A 147 -4.88 5.85 14.47
N GLY A 148 -4.81 4.79 15.27
CA GLY A 148 -5.93 4.38 16.15
C GLY A 148 -6.78 3.19 15.69
N LEU A 149 -6.38 2.46 14.65
CA LEU A 149 -6.96 1.13 14.35
C LEU A 149 -6.27 -0.03 15.08
N THR A 150 -5.27 0.28 15.91
CA THR A 150 -4.62 -0.68 16.81
C THR A 150 -5.30 -0.65 18.17
N PHE A 151 -6.35 -1.46 18.29
CA PHE A 151 -6.75 -2.15 19.51
C PHE A 151 -7.01 -1.26 20.75
N ARG A 152 -8.28 -0.89 20.99
CA ARG A 152 -8.75 -0.85 22.38
C ARG A 152 -8.83 -2.30 22.85
N ALA A 153 -7.90 -2.68 23.73
CA ALA A 153 -8.08 -3.81 24.63
C ALA A 153 -9.16 -3.46 25.66
#